data_AF-A0A925QNG3-F1
#
_entry.id   AF-A0A925QNG3-F1
#
_cell.length_a   1.000
_cell.length_b   1.000
_cell.length_c   1.000
_cell.angle_alpha   90.00
_cell.angle_beta   90.00
_cell.angle_gamma   90.00
#
_symmetry.space_group_name_H-M   'P 1'
#
loop_
_entity.id
_entity.type
_entity.pdbx_description
1 polymer ?
#
loop_
_entity_poly.entity_id
_entity_poly.type
_entity_poly.pdbx_seq_one_letter_code
_entity_poly.pdbx_strand_id
1 'polypeptide(L)'
;MAAPAASGAFEGIDAEREVFWGFTRPQLLAFGLMLAFIVVSPFFLYPVFLMKVLCFALFACAFNLLIGYVGLLSFGHAAYFGMGGYLAGYSAKVWGFTPEVSIVIGGLVGMLLGWLIGMLAIRRQGIYFAMITLAMAQMVYFFCVQAPFTNGEDGIQAIPRGAFAGQFSLARDFNLYWLVAGIFIISFLFIHRVIHSPFGQVMKAIRENEPRAVSLGYRVDDYKLIAFVISAGLSGVA
;
A
#
# COMPACT_ATOMS: atom_id res chain seq x y z
N MET A 1 -14.09 53.50 31.07
CA MET A 1 -13.79 53.33 29.63
C MET A 1 -13.25 51.92 29.47
N ALA A 2 -14.14 50.93 29.34
CA ALA A 2 -13.78 49.51 29.24
C ALA A 2 -13.65 49.16 27.74
N ALA A 3 -12.51 48.56 27.38
CA ALA A 3 -12.26 48.08 26.02
C ALA A 3 -13.20 46.90 25.68
N PRO A 4 -13.74 46.82 24.45
CA PRO A 4 -14.62 45.73 24.05
C PRO A 4 -13.82 44.47 23.73
N ALA A 5 -14.50 43.35 23.93
CA ALA A 5 -14.09 41.95 23.87
C ALA A 5 -13.14 41.56 22.72
N ALA A 6 -12.08 40.83 23.10
CA ALA A 6 -11.25 39.98 22.25
C ALA A 6 -11.97 38.68 21.84
N SER A 7 -13.28 38.73 21.52
CA SER A 7 -14.06 37.55 21.14
C SER A 7 -13.91 37.19 19.65
N GLY A 8 -13.51 38.14 18.79
CA GLY A 8 -13.40 37.91 17.34
C GLY A 8 -12.10 37.24 16.87
N ALA A 9 -11.08 37.11 17.72
CA ALA A 9 -9.77 36.55 17.32
C ALA A 9 -9.73 35.02 17.35
N PHE A 10 -10.64 34.38 18.08
CA PHE A 10 -10.74 32.91 18.19
C PHE A 10 -11.80 32.32 17.25
N GLU A 11 -12.77 33.12 16.80
CA GLU A 11 -13.80 32.68 15.83
C GLU A 11 -13.22 32.33 14.44
N GLY A 12 -12.08 32.91 14.07
CA GLY A 12 -11.42 32.63 12.78
C GLY A 12 -10.53 31.38 12.75
N ILE A 13 -10.26 30.75 13.92
CA ILE A 13 -9.40 29.56 14.01
C ILE A 13 -10.26 28.28 14.01
N ASP A 14 -11.50 28.39 14.49
CA ASP A 14 -12.45 27.27 14.60
C ASP A 14 -13.45 27.19 13.42
N ALA A 15 -13.44 28.17 12.53
CA ALA A 15 -14.25 28.16 11.32
C ALA A 15 -13.68 27.17 10.28
N GLU A 16 -14.26 25.96 10.28
CA GLU A 16 -14.29 24.98 9.19
C GLU A 16 -13.06 24.07 8.98
N ARG A 17 -12.58 23.43 10.05
CA ARG A 17 -12.16 22.02 9.90
C ARG A 17 -13.39 21.12 10.02
N GLU A 18 -14.30 21.24 9.04
CA GLU A 18 -15.24 20.16 8.75
C GLU A 18 -14.44 18.98 8.19
N VAL A 19 -13.81 18.25 9.10
CA VAL A 19 -13.06 17.03 8.81
C VAL A 19 -14.09 15.92 8.67
N PHE A 20 -14.77 15.88 7.53
CA PHE A 20 -15.60 14.73 7.19
C PHE A 20 -14.67 13.55 6.91
N TRP A 21 -14.61 12.60 7.84
CA TRP A 21 -13.84 11.35 7.67
C TRP A 21 -12.32 11.52 7.49
N GLY A 22 -11.73 12.59 8.00
CA GLY A 22 -10.29 12.86 7.88
C GLY A 22 -9.89 13.69 6.66
N PHE A 23 -10.82 13.93 5.71
CA PHE A 23 -10.55 14.73 4.53
C PHE A 23 -10.70 16.23 4.83
N THR A 24 -9.70 17.01 4.42
CA THR A 24 -9.86 18.46 4.23
C THR A 24 -10.57 18.73 2.90
N ARG A 25 -11.24 19.89 2.76
CA ARG A 25 -11.91 20.31 1.52
C ARG A 25 -11.08 20.10 0.23
N PRO A 26 -9.80 20.50 0.15
CA PRO A 26 -8.98 20.23 -1.05
C PRO A 26 -8.67 18.75 -1.26
N GLN A 27 -8.52 17.96 -0.19
CA GLN A 27 -8.30 16.51 -0.30
C GLN A 27 -9.57 15.79 -0.78
N LEU A 28 -10.75 16.27 -0.38
CA LEU A 28 -12.03 15.74 -0.86
C LEU A 28 -12.21 16.01 -2.36
N LEU A 29 -11.85 17.21 -2.82
CA LEU A 29 -11.84 17.54 -4.26
C LEU A 29 -10.84 16.67 -5.02
N ALA A 30 -9.62 16.49 -4.51
CA ALA A 30 -8.62 15.60 -5.12
C ALA A 30 -9.10 14.15 -5.19
N PHE A 31 -9.76 13.66 -4.14
CA PHE A 31 -10.37 12.32 -4.11
C PHE A 31 -11.51 12.20 -5.12
N GLY A 32 -12.38 13.20 -5.22
CA GLY A 32 -13.46 13.25 -6.22
C GLY A 32 -12.91 13.25 -7.65
N LEU A 33 -11.86 14.03 -7.92
CA LEU A 33 -11.18 14.03 -9.22
C LEU A 33 -10.53 12.68 -9.54
N MET A 34 -9.89 12.03 -8.55
CA MET A 34 -9.32 10.70 -8.70
C MET A 34 -10.40 9.66 -9.04
N LEU A 35 -11.53 9.68 -8.32
CA LEU A 35 -12.67 8.79 -8.61
C LEU A 35 -13.25 9.05 -9.99
N ALA A 36 -13.44 10.32 -10.37
CA ALA A 36 -13.90 10.68 -11.71
C ALA A 36 -12.95 10.17 -12.79
N PHE A 37 -11.63 10.30 -12.58
CA PHE A 37 -10.64 9.75 -13.49
C PHE A 37 -10.74 8.23 -13.62
N ILE A 38 -10.86 7.50 -12.51
CA ILE A 38 -11.02 6.03 -12.52
C ILE A 38 -12.29 5.62 -13.26
N VAL A 39 -13.41 6.31 -13.03
CA VAL A 39 -14.69 5.95 -13.67
C VAL A 39 -14.70 6.28 -15.16
N VAL A 40 -14.15 7.43 -15.57
CA VAL A 40 -14.23 7.95 -16.94
C VAL A 40 -13.14 7.38 -17.85
N SER A 41 -11.93 7.16 -17.33
CA SER A 41 -10.77 6.71 -18.12
C SER A 41 -10.97 5.39 -18.90
N PRO A 42 -11.65 4.32 -18.43
CA PRO A 42 -11.78 3.08 -19.19
C PRO A 42 -12.63 3.22 -20.47
N PHE A 43 -13.38 4.32 -20.63
CA PHE A 43 -14.14 4.60 -21.83
C PHE A 43 -13.29 5.21 -22.96
N PHE A 44 -12.14 5.79 -22.64
CA PHE A 44 -11.25 6.47 -23.59
C PHE A 44 -9.89 5.79 -23.75
N LEU A 45 -9.45 5.04 -22.73
CA LEU A 45 -8.13 4.42 -22.67
C LEU A 45 -8.24 2.91 -22.55
N TYR A 46 -7.19 2.20 -23.01
CA TYR A 46 -7.15 0.74 -22.99
C TYR A 46 -7.17 0.21 -21.54
N PRO A 47 -8.17 -0.61 -21.14
CA PRO A 47 -8.35 -1.01 -19.74
C PRO A 47 -7.15 -1.76 -19.13
N VAL A 48 -6.44 -2.57 -19.92
CA VAL A 48 -5.25 -3.30 -19.44
C VAL A 48 -4.11 -2.35 -19.09
N PHE A 49 -3.96 -1.26 -19.84
CA PHE A 49 -2.98 -0.24 -19.51
C PHE A 49 -3.35 0.47 -18.20
N LEU A 50 -4.62 0.83 -18.03
CA LEU A 50 -5.12 1.45 -16.80
C LEU A 50 -4.97 0.55 -15.57
N MET A 51 -5.22 -0.76 -15.69
CA MET A 51 -5.00 -1.71 -14.60
C MET A 51 -3.55 -1.66 -14.12
N LYS A 52 -2.57 -1.64 -15.04
CA LYS A 52 -1.15 -1.50 -14.67
C LYS A 52 -0.86 -0.19 -13.95
N VAL A 53 -1.45 0.92 -14.41
CA VAL A 53 -1.32 2.22 -13.75
C VAL A 53 -1.86 2.17 -12.33
N LEU A 54 -3.02 1.55 -12.11
CA LEU A 54 -3.62 1.40 -10.78
C LEU A 54 -2.76 0.52 -9.85
N CYS A 55 -2.23 -0.60 -10.35
CA CYS A 55 -1.29 -1.44 -9.61
C CYS A 55 -0.05 -0.65 -9.18
N PHE A 56 0.61 0.06 -10.10
CA PHE A 56 1.78 0.89 -9.76
C PHE A 56 1.43 2.07 -8.85
N ALA A 57 0.23 2.65 -8.96
CA ALA A 57 -0.25 3.68 -8.06
C ALA A 57 -0.43 3.12 -6.64
N LEU A 58 -1.02 1.93 -6.48
CA LEU A 58 -1.14 1.27 -5.17
C LEU A 58 0.25 0.95 -4.60
N PHE A 59 1.14 0.43 -5.43
CA PHE A 59 2.53 0.18 -5.05
C PHE A 59 3.23 1.46 -4.57
N ALA A 60 3.05 2.58 -5.27
CA ALA A 60 3.58 3.88 -4.87
C ALA A 60 2.94 4.38 -3.56
N CYS A 61 1.63 4.18 -3.34
CA CYS A 61 0.98 4.52 -2.08
C CYS A 61 1.50 3.69 -0.91
N ALA A 62 1.71 2.38 -1.11
CA ALA A 62 2.30 1.49 -0.13
C ALA A 62 3.73 1.96 0.21
N PHE A 63 4.57 2.15 -0.80
CA PHE A 63 5.92 2.68 -0.62
C PHE A 63 5.94 4.02 0.14
N ASN A 64 5.02 4.94 -0.21
CA ASN A 64 4.85 6.23 0.46
C ASN A 64 4.45 6.10 1.93
N LEU A 65 3.77 5.02 2.34
CA LEU A 65 3.45 4.78 3.75
C LEU A 65 4.74 4.69 4.59
N LEU A 66 5.74 3.96 4.11
CA LEU A 66 7.01 3.78 4.81
C LEU A 66 7.89 5.03 4.76
N ILE A 67 8.14 5.59 3.58
CA ILE A 67 9.05 6.74 3.44
C ILE A 67 8.37 8.04 3.93
N GLY A 68 7.10 8.24 3.59
CA GLY A 68 6.37 9.47 3.85
C GLY A 68 5.87 9.61 5.28
N TYR A 69 5.54 8.52 5.97
CA TYR A 69 5.01 8.60 7.35
C TYR A 69 5.98 8.10 8.40
N VAL A 70 6.73 7.04 8.15
CA VAL A 70 7.69 6.48 9.12
C VAL A 70 9.09 7.06 8.93
N GLY A 71 9.42 7.59 7.75
CA GLY A 71 10.76 8.10 7.42
C GLY A 71 11.75 7.00 7.04
N LEU A 72 11.27 5.81 6.67
CA LEU A 72 12.10 4.66 6.32
C LEU A 72 12.10 4.44 4.80
N LEU A 73 13.24 4.69 4.16
CA LEU A 73 13.44 4.41 2.74
C LEU A 73 13.77 2.93 2.53
N SER A 74 12.82 2.13 2.04
CA SER A 74 13.01 0.69 1.82
C SER A 74 13.07 0.33 0.34
N PHE A 75 14.23 -0.11 -0.13
CA PHE A 75 14.40 -0.67 -1.48
C PHE A 75 13.89 -2.11 -1.62
N GLY A 76 13.30 -2.66 -0.55
CA GLY A 76 12.76 -4.02 -0.49
C GLY A 76 11.45 -4.23 -1.25
N HIS A 77 10.71 -3.15 -1.56
CA HIS A 77 9.31 -3.24 -2.01
C HIS A 77 9.10 -4.07 -3.29
N ALA A 78 10.07 -4.04 -4.21
CA ALA A 78 10.03 -4.85 -5.42
C ALA A 78 9.97 -6.36 -5.12
N ALA A 79 10.58 -6.81 -4.02
CA ALA A 79 10.54 -8.22 -3.63
C ALA A 79 9.16 -8.65 -3.14
N TYR A 80 8.44 -7.79 -2.40
CA TYR A 80 7.09 -8.09 -1.92
C TYR A 80 6.07 -8.08 -3.06
N PHE A 81 6.19 -7.10 -3.95
CA PHE A 81 5.39 -7.01 -5.18
C PHE A 81 5.63 -8.23 -6.08
N GLY A 82 6.90 -8.56 -6.35
CA GLY A 82 7.26 -9.71 -7.18
C GLY A 82 6.81 -11.04 -6.59
N MET A 83 7.13 -11.32 -5.32
CA MET A 83 6.77 -12.59 -4.70
C MET A 83 5.26 -12.72 -4.48
N GLY A 84 4.57 -11.64 -4.13
CA GLY A 84 3.11 -11.58 -4.05
C GLY A 84 2.47 -11.94 -5.39
N GLY A 85 2.95 -11.33 -6.48
CA GLY A 85 2.50 -11.63 -7.85
C GLY A 85 2.77 -13.09 -8.26
N TYR A 86 3.95 -13.64 -7.93
CA TYR A 86 4.28 -15.03 -8.24
C TYR A 86 3.34 -16.02 -7.53
N LEU A 87 3.11 -15.87 -6.22
CA LEU A 87 2.23 -16.79 -5.50
C LEU A 87 0.74 -16.55 -5.77
N ALA A 88 0.33 -15.32 -6.06
CA ALA A 88 -1.01 -15.04 -6.57
C ALA A 88 -1.22 -15.73 -7.94
N GLY A 89 -0.28 -15.58 -8.88
CA GLY A 89 -0.35 -16.23 -10.19
C GLY A 89 -0.27 -17.74 -10.12
N TYR A 90 0.59 -18.28 -9.26
CA TYR A 90 0.74 -19.72 -9.07
C TYR A 90 -0.52 -20.35 -8.45
N SER A 91 -1.10 -19.70 -7.44
CA SER A 91 -2.35 -20.17 -6.82
C SER A 91 -3.54 -20.16 -7.78
N ALA A 92 -3.65 -19.12 -8.63
CA ALA A 92 -4.69 -19.06 -9.65
C ALA A 92 -4.50 -20.12 -10.75
N LYS A 93 -3.25 -20.34 -11.19
CA LYS A 93 -2.94 -21.22 -12.34
C LYS A 93 -2.86 -22.70 -11.98
N VAL A 94 -2.17 -23.04 -10.89
CA VAL A 94 -1.86 -24.43 -10.51
C VAL A 94 -2.84 -24.97 -9.50
N TRP A 95 -3.17 -24.20 -8.46
CA TRP A 95 -4.15 -24.61 -7.45
C TRP A 95 -5.59 -24.38 -7.90
N GLY A 96 -5.81 -23.59 -8.96
CA GLY A 96 -7.13 -23.31 -9.51
C GLY A 96 -8.01 -22.48 -8.57
N PHE A 97 -7.40 -21.71 -7.67
CA PHE A 97 -8.14 -20.86 -6.74
C PHE A 97 -8.82 -19.69 -7.46
N THR A 98 -9.91 -19.22 -6.87
CA THR A 98 -10.63 -18.04 -7.36
C THR A 98 -9.74 -16.79 -7.26
N PRO A 99 -9.89 -15.81 -8.18
CA PRO A 99 -9.06 -14.61 -8.20
C PRO A 99 -9.00 -13.85 -6.87
N GLU A 100 -10.09 -13.79 -6.11
CA GLU A 100 -10.12 -13.16 -4.78
C GLU A 100 -9.12 -13.80 -3.81
N VAL A 101 -9.14 -15.13 -3.73
CA VAL A 101 -8.28 -15.91 -2.84
C VAL A 101 -6.83 -15.76 -3.27
N SER A 102 -6.55 -15.78 -4.58
CA SER A 102 -5.21 -15.57 -5.12
C SER A 102 -4.63 -14.19 -4.78
N ILE A 103 -5.45 -13.14 -4.83
CA ILE A 103 -5.02 -11.77 -4.48
C ILE A 103 -4.74 -11.67 -2.96
N VAL A 104 -5.59 -12.28 -2.13
CA VAL A 104 -5.37 -12.35 -0.68
C VAL A 104 -4.08 -13.12 -0.37
N ILE A 105 -3.80 -14.22 -1.05
CA ILE A 105 -2.54 -14.96 -0.92
C ILE A 105 -1.35 -14.06 -1.27
N GLY A 106 -1.41 -13.33 -2.38
CA GLY A 106 -0.36 -12.38 -2.76
C GLY A 106 -0.06 -11.35 -1.66
N GLY A 107 -1.11 -10.75 -1.11
CA GLY A 107 -1.02 -9.83 0.03
C GLY A 107 -0.42 -10.47 1.28
N LEU A 108 -0.89 -11.67 1.66
CA LEU A 108 -0.39 -12.40 2.83
C LEU A 108 1.09 -12.79 2.67
N VAL A 109 1.52 -13.16 1.47
CA VAL A 109 2.92 -13.45 1.16
C VAL A 109 3.76 -12.18 1.29
N GLY A 110 3.25 -11.05 0.78
CA GLY A 110 3.86 -9.74 0.98
C GLY A 110 3.99 -9.39 2.47
N MET A 111 2.94 -9.60 3.27
CA MET A 111 2.97 -9.38 4.72
C MET A 111 3.96 -10.29 5.43
N LEU A 112 4.02 -11.57 5.06
CA LEU A 112 4.94 -12.54 5.64
C LEU A 112 6.39 -12.17 5.35
N LEU A 113 6.72 -11.89 4.09
CA LEU A 113 8.06 -11.43 3.71
C LEU A 113 8.41 -10.09 4.38
N GLY A 114 7.45 -9.17 4.40
CA GLY A 114 7.59 -7.89 5.09
C GLY A 114 7.87 -8.07 6.58
N TRP A 115 7.22 -9.03 7.23
CA TRP A 115 7.46 -9.33 8.64
C TRP A 115 8.85 -9.93 8.85
N LEU A 116 9.23 -10.93 8.04
CA LEU A 116 10.54 -11.59 8.11
C LEU A 116 11.68 -10.60 7.89
N ILE A 117 11.62 -9.82 6.81
CA ILE A 117 12.65 -8.82 6.48
C ILE A 117 12.59 -7.64 7.44
N GLY A 118 11.39 -7.21 7.83
CA GLY A 118 11.15 -6.11 8.75
C GLY A 118 11.78 -6.34 10.11
N MET A 119 11.65 -7.54 10.69
CA MET A 119 12.23 -7.89 12.00
C MET A 119 13.75 -7.67 12.08
N LEU A 120 14.45 -7.82 10.95
CA LEU A 120 15.89 -7.58 10.85
C LEU A 120 16.21 -6.14 10.45
N ALA A 121 15.52 -5.62 9.43
CA ALA A 121 15.85 -4.35 8.81
C ALA A 121 15.61 -3.16 9.76
N ILE A 122 14.48 -3.11 10.47
CA ILE A 122 14.07 -1.95 11.28
C ILE A 122 15.02 -1.63 12.45
N ARG A 123 15.86 -2.58 12.85
CA ARG A 123 16.88 -2.39 13.89
C ARG A 123 17.97 -1.41 13.48
N ARG A 124 18.05 -1.08 12.20
CA ARG A 124 18.99 -0.12 11.62
C ARG A 124 18.22 1.07 11.07
N GLN A 125 18.87 2.22 11.01
CA GLN A 125 18.28 3.48 10.52
C GLN A 125 19.06 4.00 9.30
N GLY A 126 18.41 4.85 8.51
CA GLY A 126 19.02 5.55 7.39
C GLY A 126 19.59 4.62 6.31
N ILE A 127 20.86 4.83 5.96
CA ILE A 127 21.52 4.12 4.85
C ILE A 127 21.64 2.62 5.13
N TYR A 128 21.92 2.23 6.38
CA TYR A 128 22.02 0.81 6.74
C TYR A 128 20.70 0.06 6.56
N PHE A 129 19.57 0.69 6.89
CA PHE A 129 18.25 0.13 6.64
C PHE A 129 18.03 -0.10 5.14
N ALA A 130 18.30 0.93 4.33
CA ALA A 130 18.14 0.87 2.89
C ALA A 130 19.01 -0.25 2.27
N MET A 131 20.27 -0.35 2.67
CA MET A 131 21.20 -1.41 2.20
C MET A 131 20.72 -2.81 2.58
N ILE A 132 20.24 -3.03 3.82
CA ILE A 132 19.69 -4.32 4.23
C ILE A 132 18.47 -4.67 3.37
N THR A 133 17.55 -3.73 3.16
CA THR A 133 16.35 -4.03 2.35
C THR A 133 16.67 -4.28 0.88
N LEU A 134 17.68 -3.61 0.31
CA LEU A 134 18.17 -3.89 -1.03
C LEU A 134 18.79 -5.28 -1.13
N ALA A 135 19.65 -5.65 -0.18
CA ALA A 135 20.27 -6.98 -0.13
C ALA A 135 19.22 -8.09 -0.03
N MET A 136 18.22 -7.91 0.83
CA MET A 136 17.11 -8.84 0.98
C MET A 136 16.27 -8.95 -0.30
N ALA A 137 16.03 -7.84 -1.00
CA ALA A 137 15.35 -7.88 -2.29
C ALA A 137 16.13 -8.67 -3.35
N GLN A 138 17.46 -8.52 -3.39
CA GLN A 138 18.31 -9.30 -4.28
C GLN A 138 18.29 -10.80 -3.94
N MET A 139 18.27 -11.17 -2.66
CA MET A 139 18.12 -12.57 -2.26
C MET A 139 16.80 -13.16 -2.76
N VAL A 140 15.69 -12.43 -2.62
CA VAL A 140 14.39 -12.86 -3.16
C VAL A 140 14.41 -12.95 -4.69
N TYR A 141 15.05 -12.00 -5.36
CA TYR A 141 15.23 -12.04 -6.82
C TYR A 141 15.95 -13.31 -7.27
N PHE A 142 17.13 -13.61 -6.72
CA PHE A 142 17.89 -14.81 -7.08
C PHE A 142 17.14 -16.10 -6.73
N PHE A 143 16.41 -16.12 -5.61
CA PHE A 143 15.54 -17.22 -5.27
C PHE A 143 14.45 -17.43 -6.33
N CYS A 144 13.75 -16.36 -6.73
CA CYS A 144 12.70 -16.44 -7.74
C CYS A 144 13.24 -16.87 -9.11
N VAL A 145 14.45 -16.48 -9.50
CA VAL A 145 15.02 -16.91 -10.79
C VAL A 145 15.39 -18.39 -10.78
N GLN A 146 15.84 -18.94 -9.64
CA GLN A 146 16.25 -20.34 -9.52
C GLN A 146 15.10 -21.30 -9.18
N ALA A 147 14.03 -20.81 -8.55
CA ALA A 147 12.93 -21.66 -8.12
C ALA A 147 12.14 -22.21 -9.33
N PRO A 148 11.92 -23.54 -9.43
CA PRO A 148 11.24 -24.11 -10.59
C PRO A 148 9.79 -23.64 -10.79
N PHE A 149 9.10 -23.25 -9.70
CA PHE A 149 7.68 -22.90 -9.75
C PHE A 149 7.40 -21.52 -10.38
N THR A 150 8.38 -20.63 -10.43
CA THR A 150 8.25 -19.27 -10.98
C THR A 150 8.43 -19.24 -12.50
N ASN A 151 9.03 -20.29 -13.08
CA ASN A 151 9.58 -20.32 -14.45
C ASN A 151 10.70 -19.30 -14.68
N GLY A 152 11.41 -18.87 -13.63
CA GLY A 152 12.60 -18.03 -13.73
C GLY A 152 12.35 -16.71 -14.47
N GLU A 153 13.09 -16.48 -15.56
CA GLU A 153 13.00 -15.26 -16.37
C GLU A 153 11.74 -15.21 -17.26
N ASP A 154 11.14 -16.36 -17.60
CA ASP A 154 9.94 -16.43 -18.43
C ASP A 154 8.67 -16.02 -17.66
N GLY A 155 8.71 -16.18 -16.33
CA GLY A 155 7.61 -15.90 -15.42
C GLY A 155 6.38 -16.80 -15.63
N ILE A 156 5.34 -16.56 -14.83
CA ILE A 156 4.08 -17.31 -14.94
C ILE A 156 3.19 -16.64 -15.98
N GLN A 157 3.09 -17.24 -17.16
CA GLN A 157 2.23 -16.76 -18.24
C GLN A 157 0.83 -17.41 -18.23
N ALA A 158 -0.10 -16.81 -18.97
CA ALA A 158 -1.46 -17.32 -19.20
C ALA A 158 -2.22 -17.68 -17.90
N ILE A 159 -2.20 -16.77 -16.93
CA ILE A 159 -2.98 -16.92 -15.69
C ILE A 159 -4.47 -16.86 -16.04
N PRO A 160 -5.28 -17.87 -15.67
CA PRO A 160 -6.70 -17.88 -15.96
C PRO A 160 -7.39 -16.72 -15.22
N ARG A 161 -8.19 -15.93 -15.95
CA ARG A 161 -8.92 -14.80 -15.37
C ARG A 161 -10.04 -15.25 -14.41
N GLY A 162 -10.52 -16.48 -14.56
CA GLY A 162 -11.54 -17.08 -13.71
C GLY A 162 -12.88 -16.34 -13.73
N ALA A 163 -13.68 -16.59 -12.69
CA ALA A 163 -14.89 -15.86 -12.38
C ALA A 163 -14.81 -15.33 -10.94
N PHE A 164 -15.25 -14.09 -10.74
CA PHE A 164 -15.36 -13.48 -9.42
C PHE A 164 -16.61 -14.02 -8.73
N ALA A 165 -16.42 -14.49 -7.50
CA ALA A 165 -17.39 -15.20 -6.67
C ALA A 165 -18.06 -16.40 -7.39
N GLY A 166 -17.40 -16.97 -8.40
CA GLY A 166 -17.93 -18.06 -9.24
C GLY A 166 -19.09 -17.66 -10.18
N GLN A 167 -19.54 -16.41 -10.14
CA GLN A 167 -20.76 -15.96 -10.85
C GLN A 167 -20.47 -14.87 -11.89
N PHE A 168 -19.46 -14.03 -11.68
CA PHE A 168 -19.11 -12.93 -12.58
C PHE A 168 -17.90 -13.29 -13.44
N SER A 169 -18.08 -13.47 -14.74
CA SER A 169 -16.96 -13.77 -15.64
C SER A 169 -16.00 -12.58 -15.75
N LEU A 170 -14.71 -12.81 -15.47
CA LEU A 170 -13.62 -11.85 -15.64
C LEU A 170 -12.97 -11.95 -17.03
N ALA A 171 -13.58 -12.69 -17.95
CA ALA A 171 -13.06 -12.83 -19.32
C ALA A 171 -12.96 -11.48 -20.04
N ARG A 172 -13.92 -10.57 -19.78
CA ARG A 172 -13.94 -9.23 -20.38
C ARG A 172 -13.00 -8.29 -19.62
N ASP A 173 -12.11 -7.61 -20.34
CA ASP A 173 -11.14 -6.65 -19.77
C ASP A 173 -11.82 -5.57 -18.91
N PHE A 174 -13.01 -5.15 -19.31
CA PHE A 174 -13.81 -4.16 -18.60
C PHE A 174 -14.23 -4.63 -17.20
N ASN A 175 -14.59 -5.90 -17.03
CA ASN A 175 -14.99 -6.43 -15.72
C ASN A 175 -13.78 -6.56 -14.78
N LEU A 176 -12.65 -7.01 -15.34
CA LEU A 176 -11.40 -7.10 -14.59
C LEU A 176 -10.91 -5.72 -14.14
N TYR A 177 -11.08 -4.70 -15.00
CA TYR A 177 -10.76 -3.32 -14.64
C TYR A 177 -11.52 -2.85 -13.40
N TRP A 178 -12.84 -3.08 -13.34
CA TRP A 178 -13.65 -2.67 -12.18
C TRP A 178 -13.25 -3.39 -10.89
N LEU A 179 -12.82 -4.65 -10.99
CA LEU A 179 -12.28 -5.39 -9.85
C LEU A 179 -10.97 -4.76 -9.36
N VAL A 180 -10.02 -4.49 -10.26
CA VAL A 180 -8.74 -3.86 -9.91
C VAL A 180 -8.96 -2.45 -9.36
N ALA A 181 -9.86 -1.67 -9.96
CA ALA A 181 -10.25 -0.35 -9.47
C ALA A 181 -10.89 -0.43 -8.08
N GLY A 182 -11.75 -1.41 -7.83
CA GLY A 182 -12.35 -1.66 -6.51
C GLY A 182 -11.28 -1.97 -5.45
N ILE A 183 -10.35 -2.88 -5.76
CA ILE A 183 -9.23 -3.23 -4.87
C ILE A 183 -8.33 -2.02 -4.61
N PHE A 184 -8.01 -1.25 -5.64
CA PHE A 184 -7.25 -0.01 -5.51
C PHE A 184 -7.93 0.97 -4.57
N ILE A 185 -9.23 1.25 -4.76
CA ILE A 185 -9.98 2.19 -3.93
C ILE A 185 -10.04 1.69 -2.48
N ILE A 186 -10.35 0.40 -2.26
CA ILE A 186 -10.40 -0.19 -0.91
C ILE A 186 -9.04 -0.07 -0.22
N SER A 187 -7.96 -0.39 -0.94
CA SER A 187 -6.60 -0.33 -0.41
C SER A 187 -6.15 1.11 -0.15
N PHE A 188 -6.49 2.06 -1.03
CA PHE A 188 -6.24 3.48 -0.83
C PHE A 188 -6.99 4.02 0.39
N LEU A 189 -8.28 3.69 0.54
CA LEU A 189 -9.07 4.08 1.70
C LEU A 189 -8.55 3.46 2.99
N PHE A 190 -8.08 2.22 2.93
CA PHE A 190 -7.40 1.56 4.05
C PHE A 190 -6.13 2.31 4.45
N ILE A 191 -5.25 2.65 3.51
CA ILE A 191 -4.05 3.47 3.75
C ILE A 191 -4.44 4.82 4.36
N HIS A 192 -5.44 5.50 3.79
CA HIS A 192 -5.94 6.77 4.29
C HIS A 192 -6.42 6.66 5.75
N ARG A 193 -7.16 5.60 6.07
CA ARG A 193 -7.64 5.32 7.43
C ARG A 193 -6.49 5.06 8.40
N VAL A 194 -5.49 4.29 8.00
CA VAL A 194 -4.29 4.00 8.81
C VAL A 194 -3.53 5.30 9.12
N ILE A 195 -3.33 6.16 8.13
CA ILE A 195 -2.61 7.43 8.27
C ILE A 195 -3.32 8.43 9.21
N HIS A 196 -4.64 8.51 9.13
CA HIS A 196 -5.44 9.44 9.93
C HIS A 196 -5.85 8.87 11.30
N SER A 197 -5.43 7.64 11.62
CA SER A 197 -5.64 7.03 12.93
C SER A 197 -4.56 7.46 13.94
N PRO A 198 -4.74 7.19 15.25
CA PRO A 198 -3.71 7.42 16.26
C PRO A 198 -2.37 6.75 15.93
N PHE A 199 -2.42 5.57 15.28
CA PHE A 199 -1.23 4.88 14.80
C PHE A 199 -0.42 5.75 13.82
N GLY A 200 -1.09 6.42 12.88
CA GLY A 200 -0.43 7.33 11.94
C GLY A 200 0.19 8.57 12.58
N GLN A 201 -0.38 9.06 13.68
CA GLN A 201 0.21 10.17 14.43
C GLN A 201 1.49 9.74 15.14
N VAL A 202 1.53 8.52 15.70
CA VAL A 202 2.75 7.96 16.29
C VAL A 202 3.82 7.75 15.22
N MET A 203 3.46 7.25 14.03
CA MET A 203 4.43 7.12 12.92
C MET A 203 5.07 8.47 12.55
N LYS A 204 4.26 9.53 12.43
CA LYS A 204 4.77 10.89 12.18
C LYS A 204 5.70 11.36 13.28
N ALA A 205 5.35 11.13 14.55
CA ALA A 205 6.21 11.48 15.67
C ALA A 205 7.56 10.74 15.64
N ILE A 206 7.56 9.46 15.27
CA ILE A 206 8.77 8.65 15.06
C ILE A 206 9.63 9.23 13.94
N ARG A 207 9.02 9.62 12.82
CA ARG A 207 9.71 10.23 11.67
C ARG A 207 10.39 11.55 12.02
N GLU A 208 9.74 12.41 12.80
CA GLU A 208 10.27 13.72 13.19
C GLU A 208 11.41 13.60 14.21
N ASN A 209 11.24 12.80 15.25
CA ASN A 209 12.27 12.58 16.26
C ASN A 209 12.07 11.27 17.01
N GLU A 210 12.74 10.23 16.53
CA GLU A 210 12.69 8.89 17.11
C GLU A 210 13.16 8.84 18.58
N PRO A 211 14.30 9.43 18.98
CA PRO A 211 14.71 9.47 20.38
C PRO A 211 13.65 10.07 21.31
N ARG A 212 12.95 11.11 20.87
CA ARG A 212 11.86 11.74 21.64
C ARG A 212 10.65 10.81 21.78
N ALA A 213 10.29 10.08 20.73
CA ALA A 213 9.20 9.10 20.79
C ALA A 213 9.51 7.97 21.78
N VAL A 214 10.77 7.50 21.83
CA VAL A 214 11.23 6.51 22.81
C VAL A 214 11.12 7.06 24.24
N SER A 215 11.56 8.30 24.48
CA SER A 215 11.46 8.94 25.80
C SER A 215 10.02 9.15 26.29
N LEU A 216 9.06 9.24 25.38
CA LEU A 216 7.62 9.27 25.69
C LEU A 216 7.02 7.89 25.99
N GLY A 217 7.82 6.82 25.92
CA GLY A 217 7.40 5.45 26.24
C GLY A 217 6.84 4.66 25.05
N TYR A 218 6.91 5.18 23.82
CA TYR A 218 6.46 4.43 22.64
C TYR A 218 7.47 3.34 22.25
N ARG A 219 6.96 2.14 21.97
CA ARG A 219 7.75 1.01 21.44
C ARG A 219 8.00 1.19 19.94
N VAL A 220 8.91 2.09 19.58
CA VAL A 220 9.15 2.54 18.19
C VAL A 220 9.33 1.38 17.20
N ASP A 221 10.09 0.35 17.56
CA ASP A 221 10.35 -0.80 16.69
C ASP A 221 9.07 -1.55 16.30
N ASP A 222 8.10 -1.70 17.22
CA ASP A 222 6.84 -2.38 16.92
C ASP A 222 6.00 -1.57 15.91
N TYR A 223 5.92 -0.25 16.09
CA TYR A 223 5.20 0.63 15.16
C TYR A 223 5.84 0.61 13.77
N LYS A 224 7.18 0.63 13.70
CA LYS A 224 7.93 0.50 12.44
C LYS A 224 7.67 -0.86 11.78
N LEU A 225 7.69 -1.95 12.55
CA LEU A 225 7.44 -3.29 12.03
C LEU A 225 6.02 -3.41 11.46
N ILE A 226 5.01 -2.95 12.21
CA ILE A 226 3.61 -3.00 11.77
C ILE A 226 3.44 -2.18 10.48
N ALA A 227 3.99 -0.96 10.43
CA ALA A 227 3.92 -0.13 9.23
C ALA A 227 4.62 -0.79 8.03
N PHE A 228 5.75 -1.46 8.27
CA PHE A 228 6.50 -2.18 7.25
C PHE A 228 5.72 -3.38 6.70
N VAL A 229 5.09 -4.16 7.58
CA VAL A 229 4.24 -5.32 7.21
C VAL A 229 3.02 -4.87 6.41
N ILE A 230 2.34 -3.80 6.85
CA ILE A 230 1.19 -3.25 6.12
C ILE A 230 1.62 -2.79 4.72
N SER A 231 2.74 -2.07 4.62
CA SER A 231 3.27 -1.61 3.33
C SER A 231 3.62 -2.79 2.42
N ALA A 232 4.34 -3.79 2.93
CA ALA A 232 4.73 -4.96 2.17
C ALA A 232 3.52 -5.79 1.72
N GLY A 233 2.49 -5.90 2.57
CA GLY A 233 1.23 -6.56 2.22
C GLY A 233 0.50 -5.84 1.07
N LEU A 234 0.37 -4.51 1.17
CA LEU A 234 -0.24 -3.71 0.11
C LEU A 234 0.55 -3.77 -1.20
N SER A 235 1.88 -3.83 -1.12
CA SER A 235 2.72 -4.07 -2.30
C SER A 235 2.54 -5.47 -2.89
N GLY A 236 2.24 -6.49 -2.09
CA GLY A 236 1.95 -7.84 -2.58
C GLY A 236 0.53 -8.01 -3.17
N VAL A 237 -0.41 -7.12 -2.81
CA VAL A 237 -1.75 -7.04 -3.41
C VAL A 237 -1.74 -6.30 -4.75
N ALA A 238 -0.88 -5.30 -4.88
CA ALA A 238 -0.69 -4.50 -6.09
C ALA A 238 -0.16 -5.34 -7.26
#